data_AF-A0A7V0IT68-F1
#
_entry.id   AF-A0A7V0IT68-F1
#
_cell.length_a   1.000
_cell.length_b   1.000
_cell.length_c   1.000
_cell.angle_alpha   90.00
_cell.angle_beta   90.00
_cell.angle_gamma   90.00
#
_symmetry.space_group_name_H-M   'P 1'
#
loop_
_entity.id
_entity.type
_entity.pdbx_description
1 polymer ?
#
loop_
_entity_poly.entity_id
_entity_poly.type
_entity_poly.pdbx_seq_one_letter_code
_entity_poly.pdbx_strand_id
1 'polypeptide(L)'
;GLNLGQNRWYGRVGAPTILQLGGWVPGRRTTLELLPSLWLFGPNSDFVGTRLETDPMFQLEGHLTRDLTEGLWVALDGTWVTGGRSTIDGVEGEALNNLGVGATLGFHLSENLQLTTGYMATVNDGDPNDLRLDGFKISMVYGWHPLIEGIKRLGE
;
A
#
# COMPACT_ATOMS: atom_id res chain seq x y z
N GLY A 1 -14.81 -3.63 1.02
CA GLY A 1 -15.47 -2.42 1.58
C GLY A 1 -16.63 -2.05 0.69
N LEU A 2 -17.62 -1.32 1.18
CA LEU A 2 -18.68 -0.76 0.34
C LEU A 2 -18.21 0.63 -0.14
N ASN A 3 -17.93 0.80 -1.44
CA ASN A 3 -17.57 2.11 -1.99
C ASN A 3 -18.85 2.85 -2.37
N LEU A 4 -19.13 3.98 -1.72
CA LEU A 4 -20.29 4.83 -2.02
C LEU A 4 -20.17 5.53 -3.39
N GLY A 5 -18.98 5.57 -4.01
CA GLY A 5 -18.72 6.26 -5.27
C GLY A 5 -18.88 5.44 -6.55
N GLN A 6 -19.05 4.11 -6.48
CA GLN A 6 -19.17 3.25 -7.67
C GLN A 6 -20.39 2.32 -7.65
N ASN A 7 -21.32 2.45 -6.70
CA ASN A 7 -22.51 1.62 -6.55
C ASN A 7 -22.25 0.09 -6.72
N ARG A 8 -21.11 -0.39 -6.22
CA ARG A 8 -20.73 -1.80 -6.28
C ARG A 8 -19.91 -2.23 -5.07
N TRP A 9 -19.91 -3.54 -4.84
CA TRP A 9 -18.99 -4.15 -3.90
C TRP A 9 -17.65 -4.42 -4.57
N TYR A 10 -16.59 -4.39 -3.77
CA TYR A 10 -15.25 -4.82 -4.15
C TYR A 10 -14.55 -5.38 -2.92
N GLY A 11 -13.69 -6.38 -3.14
CA GLY A 11 -12.95 -7.08 -2.11
C GLY A 11 -11.48 -7.24 -2.49
N ARG A 12 -10.61 -7.26 -1.47
CA ARG A 12 -9.19 -7.57 -1.62
C ARG A 12 -8.87 -8.77 -0.75
N VAL A 13 -8.26 -9.79 -1.34
CA VAL A 13 -7.68 -10.93 -0.62
C VAL A 13 -6.18 -10.85 -0.80
N GLY A 14 -5.42 -10.88 0.29
CA GLY A 14 -3.96 -10.77 0.26
C GLY A 14 -3.30 -11.77 1.19
N ALA A 15 -2.05 -12.10 0.89
CA ALA A 15 -1.22 -13.01 1.67
C ALA A 15 0.08 -12.32 2.11
N PRO A 16 0.05 -11.54 3.22
CA PRO A 16 1.23 -10.83 3.69
C PRO A 16 2.31 -11.80 4.14
N THR A 17 3.56 -11.51 3.77
CA THR A 17 4.75 -12.24 4.21
C THR A 17 5.82 -11.26 4.63
N ILE A 18 6.48 -11.52 5.76
CA ILE A 18 7.58 -10.72 6.29
C ILE A 18 8.80 -11.62 6.44
N LEU A 19 9.91 -11.21 5.85
CA LEU A 19 11.19 -11.89 5.91
C LEU A 19 12.19 -10.98 6.62
N GLN A 20 12.77 -11.48 7.71
CA GLN A 20 13.89 -10.80 8.35
C GLN A 20 15.19 -11.15 7.63
N LEU A 21 15.95 -10.13 7.24
CA LEU A 21 17.24 -10.28 6.60
C LEU A 21 18.35 -9.97 7.61
N GLY A 22 19.18 -10.96 7.92
CA GLY A 22 20.28 -10.83 8.88
C GLY A 22 19.83 -10.88 10.35
N GLY A 23 20.67 -10.36 11.25
CA GLY A 23 20.44 -10.42 12.69
C GLY A 23 19.34 -9.49 13.19
N TRP A 24 18.53 -9.97 14.14
CA TRP A 24 17.51 -9.15 14.81
C TRP A 24 18.17 -8.32 15.90
N VAL A 25 18.63 -7.12 15.55
CA VAL A 25 19.31 -6.25 16.51
C VAL A 25 18.66 -4.87 16.44
N PRO A 26 18.20 -4.33 17.58
CA PRO A 26 17.59 -3.00 17.64
C PRO A 26 18.43 -1.95 16.90
N GLY A 27 17.76 -1.08 16.14
CA GLY A 27 18.39 -0.01 15.39
C GLY A 27 19.15 -0.43 14.13
N ARG A 28 19.16 -1.73 13.78
CA ARG A 28 19.80 -2.23 12.55
C ARG A 28 19.07 -3.42 11.92
N ARG A 29 17.77 -3.56 12.15
CA ARG A 29 16.94 -4.60 11.53
C ARG A 29 16.75 -4.30 10.05
N THR A 30 16.76 -5.34 9.24
CA THR A 30 16.33 -5.28 7.84
C THR A 30 15.18 -6.25 7.65
N THR A 31 14.08 -5.79 7.04
CA THR A 31 12.94 -6.63 6.70
C THR A 31 12.59 -6.46 5.22
N LEU A 32 12.19 -7.56 4.59
CA LEU A 32 11.52 -7.56 3.31
C LEU A 32 10.08 -8.01 3.55
N GLU A 33 9.15 -7.12 3.24
CA GLU A 33 7.72 -7.38 3.32
C GLU A 33 7.19 -7.52 1.90
N LEU A 34 6.37 -8.55 1.67
CA LEU A 34 5.72 -8.81 0.39
C LEU A 34 4.24 -9.03 0.63
N LEU A 35 3.40 -8.38 -0.16
CA LEU A 35 1.95 -8.50 -0.11
C LEU A 35 1.38 -8.72 -1.52
N PRO A 36 1.37 -9.98 -2.00
CA PRO A 36 0.54 -10.35 -3.14
C PRO A 36 -0.94 -10.28 -2.75
N SER A 37 -1.76 -9.79 -3.67
CA SER A 37 -3.20 -9.65 -3.46
C SER A 37 -3.99 -9.70 -4.76
N LEU A 38 -5.24 -10.15 -4.64
CA LEU A 38 -6.22 -10.18 -5.69
C LEU A 38 -7.41 -9.31 -5.30
N TRP A 39 -7.77 -8.40 -6.19
CA TRP A 39 -8.98 -7.60 -6.11
C TRP A 39 -10.08 -8.22 -6.95
N LEU A 40 -11.27 -8.30 -6.37
CA LEU A 40 -12.48 -8.83 -7.00
C LEU A 40 -13.55 -7.76 -6.98
N PHE A 41 -14.26 -7.63 -8.09
CA PHE A 41 -15.25 -6.58 -8.29
C PHE A 41 -16.61 -7.20 -8.60
N GLY A 42 -17.66 -6.64 -7.99
CA GLY A 42 -19.03 -6.91 -8.43
C GLY A 42 -19.38 -6.11 -9.69
N PRO A 43 -20.36 -6.57 -10.48
CA PRO A 43 -20.91 -5.76 -11.56
C PRO A 43 -21.65 -4.53 -10.97
N ASN A 44 -21.64 -3.42 -11.69
CA ASN A 44 -22.52 -2.27 -11.45
C ASN A 44 -23.46 -2.12 -12.65
N SER A 45 -24.77 -2.25 -12.44
CA SER A 45 -25.78 -2.12 -13.51
C SER A 45 -26.34 -0.70 -13.68
N ASP A 46 -25.87 0.27 -12.90
CA ASP A 46 -26.29 1.68 -12.94
C ASP A 46 -25.09 2.62 -12.79
N PHE A 47 -24.04 2.37 -13.57
CA PHE A 47 -22.90 3.26 -13.66
C PHE A 47 -23.21 4.36 -14.67
N VAL A 48 -23.66 5.54 -14.25
CA VAL A 48 -24.04 6.63 -15.20
C VAL A 48 -25.11 6.16 -16.21
N GLY A 49 -26.02 5.27 -15.80
CA GLY A 49 -27.06 4.69 -16.65
C GLY A 49 -26.62 3.52 -17.55
N THR A 50 -25.38 3.03 -17.41
CA THR A 50 -24.80 1.90 -18.16
C THR A 50 -24.29 0.77 -17.25
N ARG A 51 -24.04 -0.42 -17.82
CA ARG A 51 -23.45 -1.56 -17.10
C ARG A 51 -21.91 -1.47 -17.11
N LEU A 52 -21.31 -1.43 -15.94
CA LEU A 52 -19.86 -1.53 -15.71
C LEU A 52 -19.50 -2.91 -15.14
N GLU A 53 -18.56 -3.58 -15.80
CA GLU A 53 -17.89 -4.77 -15.31
C GLU A 53 -16.39 -4.51 -15.19
N THR A 54 -15.72 -5.21 -14.29
CA THR A 54 -14.27 -5.12 -14.15
C THR A 54 -13.69 -6.49 -13.85
N ASP A 55 -12.71 -6.89 -14.65
CA ASP A 55 -11.98 -8.13 -14.43
C ASP A 55 -11.23 -8.10 -13.09
N PRO A 56 -10.91 -9.27 -12.51
CA PRO A 56 -10.01 -9.31 -11.36
C PRO A 56 -8.69 -8.56 -11.61
N MET A 57 -8.16 -7.95 -10.57
CA MET A 57 -6.90 -7.20 -10.62
C MET A 57 -5.92 -7.79 -9.63
N PHE A 58 -4.73 -8.13 -10.12
CA PHE A 58 -3.63 -8.57 -9.27
C PHE A 58 -2.79 -7.37 -8.84
N GLN A 59 -2.36 -7.37 -7.58
CA GLN A 59 -1.46 -6.36 -7.04
C GLN A 59 -0.41 -7.04 -6.16
N LEU A 60 0.86 -6.72 -6.39
CA LEU A 60 2.00 -7.10 -5.56
C LEU A 60 2.63 -5.84 -4.97
N GLU A 61 2.61 -5.72 -3.65
CA GLU A 61 3.36 -4.69 -2.92
C GLU A 61 4.61 -5.30 -2.29
N GLY A 62 5.69 -4.53 -2.24
CA GLY A 62 6.94 -4.91 -1.59
C GLY A 62 7.58 -3.74 -0.87
N HIS A 63 8.07 -3.98 0.34
CA HIS A 63 8.75 -2.99 1.17
C HIS A 63 10.06 -3.57 1.71
N LEU A 64 11.19 -2.98 1.33
CA LEU A 64 12.48 -3.30 1.92
C LEU A 64 12.82 -2.23 2.95
N THR A 65 12.69 -2.57 4.22
CA THR A 65 12.86 -1.64 5.35
C THR A 65 14.19 -1.88 6.05
N ARG A 66 14.82 -0.79 6.52
CA ARG A 66 16.07 -0.79 7.29
C ARG A 66 15.99 0.20 8.44
N ASP A 67 16.19 -0.28 9.66
CA ASP A 67 16.47 0.58 10.81
C ASP A 67 17.86 1.23 10.62
N LEU A 68 17.91 2.55 10.78
CA LEU A 68 19.15 3.34 10.83
C LEU A 68 19.56 3.62 12.28
N THR A 69 18.57 3.84 13.16
CA THR A 69 18.71 3.95 14.61
C THR A 69 17.48 3.32 15.28
N GLU A 70 17.40 3.31 16.61
CA GLU A 70 16.22 2.79 17.32
C GLU A 70 14.93 3.58 17.01
N GLY A 71 15.03 4.85 16.62
CA GLY A 71 13.90 5.71 16.33
C GLY A 71 13.74 6.08 14.85
N LEU A 72 14.67 5.68 13.99
CA LEU A 72 14.72 6.08 12.57
C LEU A 72 14.86 4.86 11.66
N TRP A 73 14.00 4.77 10.66
CA TRP A 73 14.07 3.74 9.63
C TRP A 73 13.75 4.30 8.24
N VAL A 74 14.22 3.61 7.22
CA VAL A 74 13.96 3.91 5.80
C VAL A 74 13.40 2.69 5.11
N ALA A 75 12.61 2.89 4.06
CA ALA A 75 12.17 1.82 3.19
C ALA A 75 12.31 2.20 1.71
N LEU A 76 12.58 1.18 0.89
CA LEU A 76 12.35 1.21 -0.55
C LEU A 76 11.06 0.45 -0.84
N ASP A 77 10.17 1.09 -1.58
CA ASP A 77 8.81 0.64 -1.81
C ASP A 77 8.59 0.32 -3.28
N GLY A 78 7.89 -0.77 -3.56
CA GLY A 78 7.50 -1.18 -4.90
C GLY A 78 6.05 -1.64 -4.92
N THR A 79 5.32 -1.29 -5.97
CA THR A 79 3.94 -1.75 -6.18
C THR A 79 3.73 -2.05 -7.64
N TRP A 80 3.34 -3.28 -7.96
CA TRP A 80 2.96 -3.65 -9.31
C TRP A 80 1.49 -4.02 -9.34
N VAL A 81 0.74 -3.44 -10.27
CA VAL A 81 -0.69 -3.67 -10.46
C VAL A 81 -0.93 -4.10 -11.89
N THR A 82 -1.68 -5.20 -12.08
CA THR A 82 -2.04 -5.67 -13.42
C THR A 82 -3.45 -6.26 -13.48
N GLY A 83 -4.09 -6.21 -14.65
CA GLY A 83 -5.46 -6.69 -14.87
C GLY A 83 -6.47 -5.58 -14.67
N GLY A 84 -7.63 -5.87 -14.07
CA GLY A 84 -8.60 -4.82 -13.75
C GLY A 84 -9.22 -4.12 -14.97
N ARG A 85 -9.25 -4.79 -16.13
CA ARG A 85 -9.86 -4.26 -17.35
C ARG A 85 -11.32 -3.92 -17.06
N SER A 86 -11.72 -2.70 -17.40
CA SER A 86 -13.10 -2.25 -17.27
C SER A 86 -13.85 -2.39 -18.58
N THR A 87 -15.09 -2.85 -18.52
CA THR A 87 -16.00 -3.00 -19.66
C THR A 87 -17.26 -2.21 -19.40
N ILE A 88 -17.61 -1.29 -20.30
CA ILE A 88 -18.78 -0.41 -20.18
C ILE A 88 -19.69 -0.66 -21.38
N ASP A 89 -20.92 -1.15 -21.13
CA ASP A 89 -21.87 -1.60 -22.17
C ASP A 89 -21.25 -2.50 -23.25
N GLY A 90 -20.37 -3.41 -22.84
CA GLY A 90 -19.68 -4.34 -23.74
C GLY A 90 -18.50 -3.75 -24.52
N VAL A 91 -18.17 -2.48 -24.32
CA VAL A 91 -16.93 -1.87 -24.83
C VAL A 91 -15.82 -2.06 -23.81
N GLU A 92 -14.82 -2.84 -24.18
CA GLU A 92 -13.65 -3.13 -23.35
C GLU A 92 -12.67 -1.95 -23.37
N GLY A 93 -12.22 -1.55 -22.18
CA GLY A 93 -11.07 -0.68 -22.00
C GLY A 93 -9.74 -1.46 -21.98
N GLU A 94 -8.68 -0.78 -21.57
CA GLU A 94 -7.35 -1.39 -21.44
C GLU A 94 -7.19 -2.05 -20.06
N ALA A 95 -6.40 -3.12 -20.00
CA ALA A 95 -6.00 -3.72 -18.73
C ALA A 95 -4.86 -2.90 -18.12
N LEU A 96 -4.85 -2.75 -16.80
CA LEU A 96 -3.77 -2.09 -16.08
C LEU A 96 -2.49 -2.91 -16.16
N ASN A 97 -1.37 -2.20 -16.17
CA ASN A 97 -0.03 -2.73 -15.98
C ASN A 97 0.90 -1.61 -15.50
N ASN A 98 0.79 -1.30 -14.21
CA ASN A 98 1.45 -0.14 -13.62
C ASN A 98 2.49 -0.61 -12.60
N LEU A 99 3.67 -0.02 -12.68
CA LEU A 99 4.73 -0.18 -11.70
C LEU A 99 4.93 1.15 -10.97
N GLY A 100 4.74 1.15 -9.65
CA GLY A 100 5.08 2.24 -8.77
C GLY A 100 6.34 1.91 -7.99
N VAL A 101 7.21 2.90 -7.82
CA VAL A 101 8.39 2.81 -6.95
C VAL A 101 8.44 4.02 -6.03
N GLY A 102 8.95 3.83 -4.83
CA GLY A 102 8.99 4.89 -3.84
C GLY A 102 10.02 4.67 -2.76
N ALA A 103 10.09 5.67 -1.89
CA ALA A 103 10.87 5.58 -0.67
C ALA A 103 10.08 6.19 0.48
N THR A 104 10.24 5.59 1.66
CA THR A 104 9.61 6.03 2.89
C THR A 104 10.67 6.26 3.96
N LEU A 105 10.47 7.30 4.77
CA LEU A 105 11.25 7.64 5.94
C LEU A 105 10.32 7.65 7.15
N GLY A 106 10.66 6.88 8.18
CA GLY A 106 9.87 6.75 9.39
C GLY A 106 10.63 7.16 10.64
N PHE A 107 9.93 7.90 11.50
CA PHE A 107 10.44 8.44 12.75
C PHE A 107 9.52 8.09 13.91
N HIS A 108 10.09 7.58 15.00
CA HIS A 108 9.42 7.54 16.28
C HIS A 108 9.74 8.84 17.02
N LEU A 109 8.74 9.73 17.10
CA LEU A 109 8.85 11.02 17.79
C LEU A 109 8.79 10.84 19.31
N SER A 110 8.04 9.84 19.76
CA SER A 110 7.95 9.35 21.14
C SER A 110 7.52 7.87 21.12
N GLU A 111 7.35 7.26 22.28
CA GLU A 111 6.93 5.85 22.40
C GLU A 111 5.52 5.58 21.87
N ASN A 112 4.69 6.61 21.85
CA ASN A 112 3.31 6.56 21.41
C ASN A 112 3.04 7.32 20.11
N LEU A 113 4.05 7.93 19.47
CA LEU A 113 3.89 8.74 18.28
C LEU A 113 4.90 8.38 17.20
N GLN A 114 4.39 7.94 16.05
CA GLN A 114 5.16 7.68 14.85
C GLN A 114 4.74 8.62 13.72
N LEU A 115 5.72 9.13 12.98
CA LEU A 115 5.54 9.88 11.75
C LEU A 115 6.20 9.13 10.60
N THR A 116 5.52 9.00 9.48
CA THR A 116 6.10 8.52 8.23
C THR A 116 5.87 9.54 7.12
N THR A 117 6.90 9.74 6.31
CA THR A 117 6.83 10.53 5.08
C THR A 117 7.37 9.70 3.94
N GLY A 118 6.73 9.74 2.79
CA GLY A 118 7.18 9.00 1.62
C GLY A 118 6.81 9.69 0.34
N TYR A 119 7.51 9.31 -0.71
CA TYR A 119 7.20 9.68 -2.09
C TYR A 119 7.10 8.41 -2.92
N MET A 120 6.09 8.33 -3.77
CA MET A 120 5.94 7.26 -4.74
C MET A 120 5.74 7.91 -6.11
N ALA A 121 6.30 7.27 -7.15
CA ALA A 121 6.11 7.64 -8.53
C ALA A 121 5.77 6.42 -9.37
N THR A 122 4.98 6.63 -10.42
CA THR A 122 4.71 5.62 -11.44
C THR A 122 5.84 5.59 -12.46
N VAL A 123 6.20 4.39 -12.91
CA VAL A 123 7.29 4.13 -13.85
C VAL A 123 6.71 3.89 -15.22
N ASN A 124 7.29 4.54 -16.23
CA ASN A 124 6.92 4.38 -17.65
C ASN A 124 5.42 4.64 -17.89
N ASP A 125 4.94 5.79 -17.41
CA ASP A 125 3.55 6.24 -17.46
C ASP A 125 3.33 7.38 -18.49
N GLY A 126 4.06 7.28 -19.61
CA GLY A 126 4.12 8.29 -20.65
C GLY A 126 2.88 8.34 -21.54
N ASP A 127 2.10 7.26 -21.62
CA ASP A 127 0.96 7.16 -22.51
C ASP A 127 -0.28 7.88 -21.91
N PRO A 128 -1.20 8.39 -22.75
CA PRO A 128 -2.38 9.13 -22.29
C PRO A 128 -3.32 8.33 -21.38
N ASN A 129 -3.29 7.00 -21.48
CA ASN A 129 -4.12 6.09 -20.70
C ASN A 129 -3.40 5.57 -19.45
N ASP A 130 -2.13 5.92 -19.25
CA ASP A 130 -1.36 5.42 -18.12
C ASP A 130 -1.83 6.05 -16.82
N LEU A 131 -1.94 5.21 -15.79
CA LEU A 131 -2.24 5.63 -14.44
C LEU A 131 -1.01 6.35 -13.86
N ARG A 132 -1.14 7.65 -13.60
CA ARG A 132 -0.13 8.50 -12.95
C ARG A 132 -0.48 8.70 -11.48
N LEU A 133 0.36 8.19 -10.58
CA LEU A 133 0.10 8.23 -9.13
C LEU A 133 1.22 8.87 -8.33
N ASP A 134 2.01 9.72 -8.96
CA ASP A 134 3.07 10.48 -8.29
C ASP A 134 2.51 11.26 -7.11
N GLY A 135 3.06 11.02 -5.92
CA GLY A 135 2.45 11.54 -4.71
C GLY A 135 3.37 11.51 -3.50
N PHE A 136 3.23 12.56 -2.69
CA PHE A 136 3.74 12.57 -1.33
C PHE A 136 2.70 12.02 -0.37
N LYS A 137 3.15 11.17 0.55
CA LYS A 137 2.35 10.69 1.67
C LYS A 137 2.99 11.15 2.97
N ILE A 138 2.17 11.68 3.86
CA ILE A 138 2.54 11.95 5.26
C ILE A 138 1.49 11.28 6.12
N SER A 139 1.92 10.42 7.05
CA SER A 139 1.01 9.78 8.01
C SER A 139 1.57 9.85 9.41
N MET A 140 0.67 10.08 10.35
CA MET A 140 0.96 10.15 11.78
C MET A 140 0.10 9.11 12.49
N VAL A 141 0.71 8.30 13.36
CA VAL A 141 0.04 7.26 14.13
C VAL A 141 0.31 7.51 15.62
N TYR A 142 -0.76 7.63 16.40
CA TYR A 142 -0.72 7.82 17.85
C TYR A 142 -1.39 6.66 18.59
N GLY A 143 -0.68 6.08 19.57
CA GLY A 143 -1.18 5.00 20.43
C GLY A 143 -1.55 5.51 21.83
N TRP A 144 -2.83 5.44 22.21
CA TRP A 144 -3.33 6.00 23.47
C TRP A 144 -3.50 5.01 24.62
N HIS A 145 -3.12 3.74 24.43
CA HIS A 145 -3.45 2.69 25.40
C HIS A 145 -2.37 2.64 26.50
N PRO A 146 -2.73 2.47 27.80
CA PRO A 146 -1.76 2.45 28.91
C PRO A 146 -0.63 1.42 28.77
N LEU A 147 -0.88 0.32 28.06
CA LEU A 147 0.13 -0.68 27.73
C LEU A 147 1.25 -0.12 26.84
N ILE A 148 0.93 0.83 25.95
CA ILE A 148 1.91 1.49 25.07
C ILE A 148 2.67 2.56 25.88
N GLU A 149 1.99 3.27 26.77
CA GLU A 149 2.58 4.30 27.64
C GLU A 149 3.51 3.73 28.73
N GLY A 150 3.37 2.44 29.07
CA GLY A 150 4.11 1.78 30.14
C GLY A 150 5.31 0.92 29.72
N ILE A 151 5.56 0.74 28.41
CA ILE A 151 6.52 -0.26 27.88
C ILE A 151 7.96 -0.06 28.38
N LYS A 152 8.38 1.15 28.76
CA LYS A 152 9.71 1.40 29.34
C LYS A 152 9.77 1.60 30.85
N ARG A 153 8.64 1.63 31.57
CA ARG A 153 8.64 1.78 33.05
C ARG A 153 9.13 0.54 33.81
N LEU A 154 9.34 -0.58 33.13
CA LEU A 154 9.81 -1.86 33.70
C LEU A 154 11.31 -2.11 33.47
N GLY A 155 12.05 -1.13 32.95
CA GLY A 155 13.47 -1.24 32.62
C GLY A 155 14.44 -0.50 33.58
N GLU A 156 13.97 -0.05 34.75
CA GLU A 156 14.81 0.54 35.81
C GLU A 156 14.91 -0.37 37.04
#